data_AF-A0A7S1MV83-F1
#
_entry.id   AF-A0A7S1MV83-F1
#
_cell.length_a   1.000
_cell.length_b   1.000
_cell.length_c   1.000
_cell.angle_alpha   90.00
_cell.angle_beta   90.00
_cell.angle_gamma   90.00
#
_symmetry.space_group_name_H-M   'P 1'
#
loop_
_entity.id
_entity.type
_entity.pdbx_description
1 polymer ?
#
loop_
_entity_poly.entity_id
_entity_poly.type
_entity_poly.pdbx_seq_one_letter_code
_entity_poly.pdbx_strand_id
1 'polypeptide(L)'
;AAEQGGEGQIPASLAGAPLKVLFARARDISNRIVSPSTEDCGASPPPSPGDSKLALALLAKCGELAEECFSSNETVQDANTSDLEYLMIPFHQGQVAAQCSDIDKRGDALKAAAAHLKRFADRCLAMEVVSDEAAAACRR
;
A
#
# COMPACT_ATOMS: atom_id res chain seq x y z
N ALA A 1 -23.11 6.45 25.93
CA ALA A 1 -21.65 6.28 25.98
C ALA A 1 -21.36 4.80 25.76
N ALA A 2 -20.53 4.34 24.85
CA ALA A 2 -19.81 4.94 23.74
C ALA A 2 -19.39 3.73 22.87
N GLU A 3 -19.83 3.69 21.61
CA GLU A 3 -19.24 2.80 20.59
C GLU A 3 -19.03 3.62 19.33
N GLN A 4 -18.10 4.58 19.41
CA GLN A 4 -17.43 5.06 18.22
C GLN A 4 -16.21 4.15 18.01
N GLY A 5 -16.45 3.00 17.36
CA GLY A 5 -15.37 2.19 16.81
C GLY A 5 -14.67 3.02 15.74
N GLY A 6 -13.42 3.38 15.99
CA GLY A 6 -12.63 4.22 15.08
C GLY A 6 -12.49 3.57 13.72
N GLU A 7 -13.28 4.05 12.75
CA GLU A 7 -13.15 3.66 11.34
C GLU A 7 -11.73 3.99 10.85
N GLY A 8 -10.92 2.95 10.63
CA GLY A 8 -9.56 3.09 10.10
C GLY A 8 -8.43 2.97 11.13
N GLN A 9 -8.73 2.60 12.38
CA GLN A 9 -7.67 2.31 13.36
C GLN A 9 -7.17 0.87 13.19
N ILE A 10 -5.84 0.69 13.23
CA ILE A 10 -5.23 -0.65 13.21
C ILE A 10 -5.79 -1.42 14.42
N PRO A 11 -6.40 -2.61 14.21
CA PRO A 11 -6.98 -3.37 15.31
C PRO A 11 -5.89 -3.73 16.32
N ALA A 12 -6.24 -3.76 17.61
CA ALA A 12 -5.30 -4.03 18.69
C ALA A 12 -4.54 -5.37 18.52
N SER A 13 -5.16 -6.35 17.85
CA SER A 13 -4.53 -7.64 17.50
C SER A 13 -3.33 -7.50 16.55
N LEU A 14 -3.23 -6.40 15.81
CA LEU A 14 -2.16 -6.12 14.86
C LEU A 14 -1.15 -5.07 15.36
N ALA A 15 -1.42 -4.38 16.48
CA ALA A 15 -0.62 -3.25 16.96
C ALA A 15 0.85 -3.59 17.32
N GLY A 16 1.19 -4.87 17.45
CA GLY A 16 2.56 -5.36 17.65
C GLY A 16 2.93 -6.53 16.73
N ALA A 17 2.18 -6.75 15.64
CA ALA A 17 2.46 -7.82 14.71
C ALA A 17 3.74 -7.54 13.90
N PRO A 18 4.51 -8.58 13.50
CA PRO A 18 5.69 -8.39 12.68
C PRO A 18 5.32 -7.82 11.29
N LEU A 19 6.25 -7.08 10.69
CA LEU A 19 6.06 -6.40 9.40
C LEU A 19 5.45 -7.31 8.32
N LYS A 20 5.96 -8.53 8.17
CA LYS A 20 5.44 -9.51 7.21
C LYS A 20 3.95 -9.82 7.40
N VAL A 21 3.49 -9.92 8.65
CA VAL A 21 2.07 -10.20 8.96
C VAL A 21 1.20 -8.97 8.68
N LEU A 22 1.68 -7.78 9.04
CA LEU A 22 1.00 -6.52 8.73
C LEU A 22 0.85 -6.33 7.22
N PHE A 23 1.94 -6.54 6.48
CA PHE A 23 1.98 -6.34 5.04
C PHE A 23 1.12 -7.36 4.29
N ALA A 24 1.18 -8.65 4.67
CA ALA A 24 0.29 -9.67 4.12
C ALA A 24 -1.19 -9.30 4.31
N ARG A 25 -1.56 -8.85 5.51
CA ARG A 25 -2.94 -8.43 5.80
C ARG A 25 -3.34 -7.20 4.99
N ALA A 26 -2.45 -6.21 4.87
CA ALA A 26 -2.69 -5.01 4.09
C ALA A 26 -2.90 -5.32 2.60
N ARG A 27 -2.08 -6.23 2.04
CA ARG A 27 -2.17 -6.67 0.65
C ARG A 27 -3.47 -7.40 0.36
N ASP A 28 -3.90 -8.29 1.26
CA ASP A 28 -5.16 -9.03 1.09
C ASP A 28 -6.38 -8.07 1.02
N ILE A 29 -6.40 -7.06 1.89
CA ILE A 29 -7.45 -6.04 1.88
C ILE A 29 -7.34 -5.19 0.59
N SER A 30 -6.13 -4.78 0.22
CA SER A 30 -5.89 -3.98 -1.00
C SER A 30 -6.37 -4.70 -2.26
N ASN A 31 -6.06 -5.99 -2.40
CA ASN A 31 -6.48 -6.79 -3.54
C ASN A 31 -8.00 -6.90 -3.65
N ARG A 32 -8.71 -7.03 -2.52
CA ARG A 32 -10.19 -7.05 -2.49
C ARG A 32 -10.80 -5.70 -2.91
N ILE A 33 -10.13 -4.59 -2.61
CA ILE A 33 -10.59 -3.24 -2.97
C ILE A 33 -10.37 -2.98 -4.47
N VAL A 34 -9.20 -3.34 -4.99
CA VAL A 34 -8.80 -3.03 -6.38
C VAL A 34 -9.44 -3.99 -7.38
N SER A 35 -9.57 -5.26 -7.01
CA SER A 35 -10.15 -6.31 -7.84
C SER A 35 -11.31 -6.96 -7.08
N PRO A 36 -12.46 -6.30 -6.96
CA PRO A 36 -13.63 -6.89 -6.35
C PRO A 36 -14.09 -8.07 -7.20
N SER A 37 -13.88 -9.30 -6.72
CA SER A 37 -14.39 -10.50 -7.40
C SER A 37 -15.90 -10.39 -7.56
N THR A 38 -16.37 -10.39 -8.81
CA THR A 38 -17.80 -10.30 -9.14
C THR A 38 -18.54 -11.65 -9.03
N GLU A 39 -17.84 -12.74 -8.73
CA GLU A 39 -18.36 -14.10 -8.94
C GLU A 39 -18.59 -14.94 -7.68
N ASP A 40 -18.38 -14.41 -6.46
CA ASP A 40 -18.48 -15.25 -5.26
C ASP A 40 -19.80 -15.05 -4.51
N CYS A 41 -20.75 -15.96 -4.72
CA CYS A 41 -22.04 -16.00 -4.06
C CYS A 41 -21.96 -16.43 -2.57
N GLY A 42 -20.77 -16.44 -1.93
CA GLY A 42 -20.69 -16.89 -0.54
C GLY A 42 -19.46 -16.57 0.32
N ALA A 43 -18.30 -16.14 -0.19
CA ALA A 43 -17.08 -16.18 0.65
C ALA A 43 -16.56 -14.85 1.22
N SER A 44 -16.98 -13.67 0.74
CA SER A 44 -16.43 -12.41 1.30
C SER A 44 -17.36 -11.22 1.05
N PRO A 45 -17.64 -10.39 2.09
CA PRO A 45 -18.42 -9.18 1.89
C PRO A 45 -17.71 -8.22 0.92
N PRO A 46 -18.47 -7.46 0.11
CA PRO A 46 -17.92 -6.45 -0.79
C PRO A 46 -17.07 -5.44 -0.01
N PRO A 47 -16.03 -4.86 -0.64
CA PRO A 47 -15.15 -3.91 0.03
C PRO A 47 -15.97 -2.71 0.53
N SER A 48 -15.89 -2.49 1.85
CA SER A 48 -16.52 -1.37 2.52
C SER A 48 -15.61 -0.13 2.46
N PRO A 49 -16.15 1.10 2.59
CA PRO A 49 -15.33 2.31 2.72
C PRO A 49 -14.33 2.24 3.89
N GLY A 50 -14.66 1.49 4.95
CA GLY A 50 -13.77 1.23 6.09
C GLY A 50 -12.54 0.39 5.73
N ASP A 51 -12.66 -0.52 4.76
CA ASP A 51 -11.54 -1.37 4.32
C ASP A 51 -10.43 -0.55 3.67
N SER A 52 -10.79 0.49 2.91
CA SER A 52 -9.81 1.39 2.29
C SER A 52 -9.02 2.17 3.34
N LYS A 53 -9.71 2.70 4.36
CA LYS A 53 -9.05 3.41 5.47
C LYS A 53 -8.12 2.48 6.25
N LEU A 54 -8.57 1.26 6.55
CA LEU A 54 -7.78 0.26 7.26
C LEU A 54 -6.56 -0.19 6.45
N ALA A 55 -6.71 -0.45 5.15
CA ALA A 55 -5.60 -0.81 4.28
C ALA A 55 -4.54 0.30 4.24
N LEU A 56 -4.96 1.57 4.08
CA LEU A 56 -4.03 2.70 4.09
C LEU A 56 -3.32 2.85 5.45
N ALA A 57 -4.01 2.64 6.57
CA ALA A 57 -3.39 2.68 7.89
C ALA A 57 -2.35 1.57 8.08
N LEU A 58 -2.68 0.32 7.69
CA LEU A 58 -1.74 -0.79 7.75
C LEU A 58 -0.52 -0.57 6.84
N LEU A 59 -0.74 -0.10 5.61
CA LEU A 59 0.34 0.20 4.66
C LEU A 59 1.23 1.35 5.16
N ALA A 60 0.65 2.39 5.76
CA ALA A 60 1.43 3.46 6.39
C ALA A 60 2.33 2.90 7.49
N LYS A 61 1.80 2.01 8.35
CA LYS A 61 2.59 1.38 9.40
C LYS A 61 3.67 0.45 8.85
N CYS A 62 3.38 -0.29 7.79
CA CYS A 62 4.39 -1.09 7.09
C CYS A 62 5.49 -0.20 6.53
N GLY A 63 5.14 0.96 5.97
CA GLY A 63 6.09 1.93 5.45
C GLY A 63 7.07 2.43 6.49
N GLU A 64 6.59 2.77 7.69
CA GLU A 64 7.44 3.16 8.83
C GLU A 64 8.44 2.06 9.22
N LEU A 65 7.96 0.82 9.31
CA LEU A 65 8.79 -0.33 9.71
C LEU A 65 9.78 -0.74 8.61
N ALA A 66 9.42 -0.53 7.34
CA ALA A 66 10.25 -0.87 6.19
C ALA A 66 11.33 0.18 5.88
N GLU A 67 11.37 1.32 6.57
CA GLU A 67 12.44 2.30 6.38
C GLU A 67 13.82 1.71 6.76
N GLU A 68 13.86 0.79 7.72
CA GLU A 68 15.08 0.10 8.14
C GLU A 68 15.50 -1.03 7.18
N CYS A 69 14.62 -1.44 6.24
CA CYS A 69 14.89 -2.54 5.32
C CYS A 69 15.74 -2.14 4.10
N PHE A 70 15.91 -0.84 3.83
CA PHE A 70 16.68 -0.37 2.68
C PHE A 70 17.53 0.82 3.08
N SER A 71 18.85 0.68 2.95
CA SER A 71 19.75 1.82 3.10
C SER A 71 19.69 2.73 1.87
N SER A 72 20.05 4.00 2.05
CA SER A 72 19.98 5.01 0.98
C SER A 72 20.92 4.76 -0.21
N ASN A 73 21.86 3.80 -0.11
CA ASN A 73 22.83 3.46 -1.16
C ASN A 73 22.70 2.00 -1.64
N GLU A 74 21.64 1.31 -1.22
CA GLU A 74 21.44 -0.10 -1.55
C GLU A 74 20.81 -0.24 -2.94
N THR A 75 21.31 -1.18 -3.75
CA THR A 75 20.66 -1.57 -5.00
C THR A 75 19.75 -2.78 -4.76
N VAL A 76 18.90 -3.12 -5.74
CA VAL A 76 18.08 -4.35 -5.67
C VAL A 76 18.92 -5.62 -5.50
N GLN A 77 20.19 -5.61 -5.94
CA GLN A 77 21.10 -6.75 -5.83
C GLN A 77 21.65 -6.92 -4.40
N ASP A 78 21.69 -5.85 -3.62
CA ASP A 78 22.21 -5.85 -2.25
C ASP A 78 21.10 -6.15 -1.22
N ALA A 79 19.85 -5.90 -1.59
CA ALA A 79 18.70 -6.11 -0.73
C ALA A 79 18.37 -7.60 -0.51
N ASN A 80 17.94 -7.95 0.71
CA ASN A 80 17.43 -9.28 0.99
C ASN A 80 16.20 -9.57 0.12
N THR A 81 16.15 -10.76 -0.50
CA THR A 81 15.02 -11.18 -1.34
C THR A 81 13.68 -11.12 -0.61
N SER A 82 13.67 -11.35 0.71
CA SER A 82 12.47 -11.25 1.54
C SER A 82 11.96 -9.82 1.73
N ASP A 83 12.82 -8.82 1.57
CA ASP A 83 12.49 -7.42 1.87
C ASP A 83 12.03 -6.68 0.61
N LEU A 84 12.35 -7.20 -0.58
CA LEU A 84 11.93 -6.65 -1.87
C LEU A 84 10.40 -6.46 -1.98
N GLU A 85 9.60 -7.29 -1.31
CA GLU A 85 8.14 -7.14 -1.32
C GLU A 85 7.68 -5.81 -0.70
N TYR A 86 8.46 -5.25 0.23
CA TYR A 86 8.16 -3.98 0.88
C TYR A 86 8.40 -2.77 -0.02
N LEU A 87 9.13 -2.91 -1.13
CA LEU A 87 9.20 -1.88 -2.18
C LEU A 87 7.82 -1.58 -2.77
N MET A 88 6.87 -2.53 -2.70
CA MET A 88 5.52 -2.38 -3.22
C MET A 88 4.56 -1.64 -2.28
N ILE A 89 4.99 -1.29 -1.05
CA ILE A 89 4.12 -0.57 -0.10
C ILE A 89 3.52 0.71 -0.72
N PRO A 90 4.31 1.62 -1.33
CA PRO A 90 3.74 2.83 -1.92
C PRO A 90 2.86 2.55 -3.15
N PHE A 91 3.15 1.47 -3.89
CA PHE A 91 2.28 1.04 -4.98
C PHE A 91 0.88 0.68 -4.47
N HIS A 92 0.79 -0.16 -3.44
CA HIS A 92 -0.49 -0.52 -2.84
C HIS A 92 -1.22 0.69 -2.22
N GLN A 93 -0.49 1.62 -1.58
CA GLN A 93 -1.09 2.86 -1.07
C GLN A 93 -1.75 3.67 -2.19
N GLY A 94 -1.06 3.80 -3.32
CA GLY A 94 -1.56 4.48 -4.50
C GLY A 94 -2.82 3.83 -5.07
N GLN A 95 -2.81 2.50 -5.21
CA GLN A 95 -3.95 1.76 -5.73
C GLN A 95 -5.19 1.90 -4.83
N VAL A 96 -5.04 1.73 -3.51
CA VAL A 96 -6.17 1.84 -2.56
C VAL A 96 -6.73 3.26 -2.54
N ALA A 97 -5.86 4.28 -2.48
CA ALA A 97 -6.29 5.68 -2.51
C ALA A 97 -7.07 6.01 -3.80
N ALA A 98 -6.66 5.44 -4.93
CA ALA A 98 -7.34 5.61 -6.22
C ALA A 98 -8.72 4.94 -6.29
N GLN A 99 -9.10 4.09 -5.33
CA GLN A 99 -10.45 3.48 -5.26
C GLN A 99 -11.43 4.28 -4.38
N CYS A 100 -11.03 5.42 -3.79
CA CYS A 100 -11.93 6.25 -3.00
C CYS A 100 -13.11 6.77 -3.86
N SER A 101 -14.35 6.40 -3.51
CA SER A 101 -15.57 6.79 -4.23
C SER A 101 -16.29 8.01 -3.63
N ASP A 102 -15.83 8.52 -2.49
CA ASP A 102 -16.35 9.72 -1.85
C ASP A 102 -16.02 10.95 -2.73
N ILE A 103 -17.03 11.51 -3.40
CA ILE A 103 -16.88 12.63 -4.36
C ILE A 103 -16.22 13.83 -3.71
N ASP A 104 -16.58 14.15 -2.48
CA ASP A 104 -16.07 15.34 -1.78
C ASP A 104 -14.57 15.23 -1.46
N LYS A 105 -14.07 14.00 -1.34
CA LYS A 105 -12.65 13.69 -1.06
C LYS A 105 -11.89 13.15 -2.27
N ARG A 106 -12.57 12.91 -3.39
CA ARG A 106 -12.00 12.24 -4.57
C ARG A 106 -10.77 12.97 -5.10
N GLY A 107 -10.83 14.30 -5.16
CA GLY A 107 -9.72 15.12 -5.63
C GLY A 107 -8.46 14.92 -4.79
N ASP A 108 -8.58 14.95 -3.46
CA ASP A 108 -7.44 14.78 -2.56
C ASP A 108 -6.96 13.33 -2.49
N ALA A 109 -7.88 12.36 -2.56
CA ALA A 109 -7.53 10.95 -2.67
C ALA A 109 -6.72 10.65 -3.94
N LEU A 110 -7.07 11.25 -5.08
CA LEU A 110 -6.32 11.11 -6.33
C LEU A 110 -4.94 11.78 -6.27
N LYS A 111 -4.81 12.94 -5.63
CA LYS A 111 -3.50 13.57 -5.38
C LYS A 111 -2.61 12.69 -4.50
N ALA A 112 -3.17 12.14 -3.43
CA ALA A 112 -2.46 11.21 -2.56
C ALA A 112 -2.03 9.95 -3.33
N ALA A 113 -2.94 9.39 -4.14
CA ALA A 113 -2.63 8.25 -4.99
C ALA A 113 -1.46 8.52 -5.94
N ALA A 114 -1.48 9.66 -6.63
CA ALA A 114 -0.40 10.08 -7.52
C ALA A 114 0.93 10.25 -6.78
N ALA A 115 0.92 10.85 -5.59
CA ALA A 115 2.12 11.00 -4.76
C ALA A 115 2.72 9.66 -4.33
N HIS A 116 1.89 8.70 -3.93
CA HIS A 116 2.33 7.35 -3.56
C HIS A 116 2.89 6.58 -4.77
N LEU A 117 2.24 6.64 -5.92
CA LEU A 117 2.72 6.00 -7.16
C LEU A 117 4.01 6.63 -7.67
N LYS A 118 4.17 7.96 -7.53
CA LYS A 118 5.44 8.62 -7.83
C LYS A 118 6.54 8.15 -6.89
N ARG A 119 6.28 8.08 -5.58
CA ARG A 119 7.24 7.57 -4.59
C ARG A 119 7.67 6.13 -4.91
N PHE A 120 6.74 5.28 -5.35
CA PHE A 120 7.06 3.94 -5.82
C PHE A 120 8.00 3.97 -7.02
N ALA A 121 7.67 4.74 -8.07
CA ALA A 121 8.52 4.85 -9.26
C ALA A 121 9.92 5.38 -8.92
N ASP A 122 10.02 6.43 -8.12
CA ASP A 122 11.30 6.98 -7.65
C ASP A 122 12.12 5.93 -6.89
N ARG A 123 11.46 5.11 -6.05
CA ARG A 123 12.11 4.01 -5.31
C ARG A 123 12.63 2.92 -6.25
N CYS A 124 11.83 2.51 -7.24
CA CYS A 124 12.26 1.52 -8.23
C CYS A 124 13.44 2.03 -9.07
N LEU A 125 13.47 3.33 -9.40
CA LEU A 125 14.61 3.95 -10.08
C LEU A 125 15.85 3.96 -9.21
N ALA A 126 15.73 4.38 -7.94
CA ALA A 126 16.85 4.43 -7.00
C ALA A 126 17.45 3.04 -6.72
N MET A 127 16.59 2.00 -6.67
CA MET A 127 16.99 0.61 -6.45
C MET A 127 17.43 -0.11 -7.74
N GLU A 128 17.43 0.57 -8.90
CA GLU A 128 17.78 0.00 -10.22
C GLU A 128 16.93 -1.23 -10.60
N VAL A 129 15.66 -1.24 -10.16
CA VAL A 129 14.69 -2.32 -10.48
C VAL A 129 14.15 -2.18 -11.90
N VAL A 130 14.15 -0.95 -12.42
CA VAL A 130 13.60 -0.60 -13.73
C VAL A 130 14.69 -0.76 -14.79
N SER A 131 14.35 -1.37 -15.94
CA SER A 131 15.28 -1.42 -17.07
C SER A 131 15.67 -0.03 -17.55
N ASP A 132 16.83 0.11 -18.17
CA ASP A 132 17.33 1.40 -18.69
C ASP A 132 16.32 2.10 -19.62
N GLU A 133 15.58 1.32 -20.42
CA GLU A 133 14.54 1.84 -21.33
C GLU A 133 13.36 2.47 -20.57
N ALA A 134 12.85 1.77 -19.56
CA ALA A 134 11.76 2.30 -18.73
C ALA A 134 12.24 3.43 -17.81
N ALA A 135 13.49 3.39 -17.35
CA ALA A 135 14.10 4.48 -16.59
C ALA A 135 14.26 5.75 -17.44
N ALA A 136 14.55 5.62 -18.73
CA ALA A 136 14.61 6.75 -19.67
C ALA A 136 13.22 7.37 -19.95
N ALA A 137 12.14 6.60 -19.86
CA ALA A 137 10.78 7.10 -20.00
C ALA A 137 10.31 7.92 -18.78
N CYS A 138 10.74 7.56 -17.56
CA CYS A 138 10.38 8.29 -16.34
C CYS A 138 11.10 9.64 -16.15
N ARG A 139 12.19 9.90 -16.88
CA ARG A 139 12.98 11.14 -16.78
C ARG A 139 12.54 12.24 -17.76
N ARG A 140 11.55 11.98 -18.62
CA ARG A 140 11.00 12.93 -19.59
C ARG A 140 9.77 13.64 -19.02
#